data_AF-E2SPX7-F1
#
_entry.id   AF-E2SPX7-F1
#
_cell.length_a   1.000
_cell.length_b   1.000
_cell.length_c   1.000
_cell.angle_alpha   90.00
_cell.angle_beta   90.00
_cell.angle_gamma   90.00
#
_symmetry.space_group_name_H-M   'P 1'
#
loop_
_entity.id
_entity.type
_entity.pdbx_description
1 polymer ?
#
loop_
_entity_poly.entity_id
_entity_poly.type
_entity_poly.pdbx_seq_one_letter_code
_entity_poly.pdbx_strand_id
1 'polypeptide(L)' 'MKRLPIGIENFKELITNDYYYVDKTLLIKDVCNEKVVLYTRPRRFHRNSVDTFGIRQEAR' A
#
# COMPACT_ATOMS: atom_id res chain seq x y z
N MET A 1 3.67 11.38 16.59
CA MET A 1 3.07 10.37 15.68
C MET A 1 3.61 10.64 14.27
N LYS A 2 4.11 9.62 13.56
CA LYS A 2 4.62 9.78 12.19
C LYS A 2 3.47 10.05 11.22
N ARG A 3 3.72 10.86 10.18
CA ARG A 3 2.71 11.19 9.17
C ARG A 3 2.52 10.01 8.22
N LEU A 4 1.29 9.79 7.76
CA LEU A 4 1.02 8.83 6.69
C LEU A 4 1.52 9.38 5.35
N PRO A 5 2.20 8.58 4.52
CA PRO A 5 2.72 9.03 3.23
C PRO A 5 1.66 8.98 2.14
N ILE A 6 0.61 9.81 2.27
CA ILE A 6 -0.45 9.89 1.27
C ILE A 6 0.07 10.72 0.09
N GLY A 7 0.13 10.11 -1.10
CA GLY A 7 0.58 10.77 -2.33
C GLY A 7 2.10 10.88 -2.50
N ILE A 8 2.91 10.21 -1.67
CA ILE A 8 4.37 10.15 -1.79
C ILE A 8 4.75 8.75 -2.25
N GLU A 9 5.27 8.65 -3.46
CA GLU A 9 5.69 7.37 -4.06
C GLU A 9 7.21 7.14 -3.96
N ASN A 10 7.98 8.22 -3.78
CA ASN A 10 9.44 8.16 -3.76
C ASN A 10 9.98 7.68 -2.40
N PHE A 11 10.64 6.52 -2.38
CA PHE A 11 11.21 5.94 -1.15
C PHE A 11 12.22 6.84 -0.45
N LYS A 12 13.06 7.56 -1.20
CA LYS A 12 14.07 8.44 -0.59
C LYS A 12 13.40 9.56 0.21
N GLU A 13 12.31 10.12 -0.29
CA GLU A 13 11.53 11.16 0.37
C GLU A 13 10.80 10.63 1.60
N LEU A 14 10.32 9.38 1.57
CA LEU A 14 9.71 8.72 2.73
C LEU A 14 10.66 8.64 3.91
N ILE A 15 11.89 8.18 3.66
CA ILE A 15 12.90 8.00 4.71
C ILE A 15 13.45 9.34 5.20
N THR A 16 13.75 10.25 4.27
CA THR A 16 14.34 11.56 4.62
C THR A 16 13.40 12.41 5.47
N ASN A 17 12.10 12.32 5.22
CA ASN A 17 11.08 13.12 5.92
C ASN A 17 10.41 12.36 7.09
N ASP A 18 10.96 11.22 7.52
CA ASP A 18 10.48 10.38 8.63
C ASP A 18 8.97 10.03 8.58
N TYR A 19 8.50 9.65 7.38
CA TYR A 19 7.13 9.17 7.21
C TYR A 19 6.92 7.78 7.82
N TYR A 20 5.66 7.42 8.04
CA TYR A 20 5.29 6.08 8.48
C TYR A 20 5.55 5.08 7.36
N TYR A 21 6.59 4.26 7.52
CA TYR A 21 7.00 3.21 6.60
C TYR A 21 7.03 1.86 7.33
N VAL A 22 6.47 0.83 6.70
CA VAL A 22 6.50 -0.55 7.21
C VAL A 22 7.46 -1.36 6.35
N ASP A 23 8.57 -1.77 6.94
CA ASP A 23 9.52 -2.66 6.29
C ASP A 23 8.94 -4.07 6.19
N LYS A 24 8.94 -4.61 4.97
CA LYS A 24 8.41 -5.93 4.64
C LYS A 24 9.49 -6.86 4.08
N THR A 25 10.77 -6.48 4.11
CA THR A 25 11.86 -7.28 3.53
C THR A 25 11.99 -8.66 4.17
N LEU A 26 11.86 -8.78 5.49
CA LEU A 26 11.88 -10.09 6.18
C LEU A 26 10.73 -10.99 5.73
N LEU A 27 9.52 -10.44 5.65
CA LEU A 27 8.36 -11.16 5.14
C LEU A 27 8.61 -11.64 3.71
N ILE A 28 9.13 -10.78 2.82
CA ILE A 28 9.43 -11.17 1.44
C ILE A 28 10.44 -12.31 1.40
N LYS A 29 11.47 -12.27 2.24
CA LYS A 29 12.49 -13.34 2.31
C LYS A 29 11.88 -14.68 2.69
N ASP A 30 11.03 -14.70 3.71
CA ASP A 30 10.36 -15.93 4.17
C ASP A 30 9.47 -16.51 3.07
N VAL A 31 8.75 -15.63 2.37
CA VAL A 31 7.84 -15.97 1.28
C VAL A 31 8.58 -16.52 0.06
N CYS A 32 9.74 -15.96 -0.28
CA CYS A 32 10.57 -16.46 -1.36
C CYS A 32 11.19 -17.85 -1.06
N ASN A 33 11.31 -18.23 0.21
CA ASN A 33 11.84 -19.53 0.60
C ASN A 33 10.75 -20.64 0.60
N GLU A 34 9.48 -20.29 0.60
CA GLU A 34 8.38 -21.25 0.61
C GLU A 34 7.94 -21.65 -0.81
N LYS A 35 7.59 -22.92 -1.00
CA LYS A 35 7.17 -23.47 -2.30
C LYS A 35 5.73 -23.07 -2.68
N VAL A 36 4.86 -22.90 -1.68
CA VAL A 36 3.46 -22.50 -1.84
C VAL A 36 3.08 -21.66 -0.63
N VAL A 37 2.59 -20.44 -0.86
CA VAL A 37 2.11 -19.54 0.21
C VAL A 37 0.66 -19.15 -0.06
N LEU A 38 -0.22 -19.30 0.93
CA LEU A 38 -1.63 -18.90 0.84
C LEU A 38 -1.84 -17.54 1.50
N TYR A 39 -2.19 -16.53 0.70
CA TYR A 39 -2.66 -15.24 1.22
C TYR A 39 -4.16 -15.10 1.05
N THR A 40 -4.88 -14.99 2.17
CA THR A 40 -6.30 -14.65 2.11
C THR A 40 -6.44 -13.19 1.67
N ARG A 41 -7.03 -12.97 0.49
CA ARG A 41 -7.34 -11.62 0.00
C ARG A 41 -8.29 -10.92 1.00
N PRO A 42 -7.92 -9.77 1.58
CA PRO A 42 -8.82 -9.04 2.47
C PRO A 42 -10.11 -8.64 1.73
N ARG A 43 -11.27 -9.02 2.26
CA ARG A 43 -12.59 -8.87 1.61
C ARG A 43 -12.93 -7.44 1.16
N ARG A 44 -12.33 -6.42 1.78
CA ARG A 44 -12.63 -4.99 1.53
C ARG A 44 -11.50 -4.23 0.82
N PHE A 45 -10.63 -4.91 0.09
CA PHE A 45 -9.52 -4.24 -0.59
C PHE A 45 -9.87 -3.65 -1.97
N HIS A 46 -11.14 -3.63 -2.37
CA HIS A 46 -11.55 -3.16 -3.69
C HIS A 46 -12.61 -2.07 -3.55
N ARG A 47 -12.24 -0.87 -4.01
CA ARG A 47 -12.96 0.42 -4.01
C ARG A 47 -12.87 1.22 -2.71
N ASN A 48 -12.00 2.23 -2.71
CA ASN A 48 -12.18 3.38 -1.84
C ASN A 48 -13.30 4.26 -2.43
N SER A 49 -14.03 4.96 -1.57
CA SER A 49 -15.04 5.94 -2.01
C SER A 49 -14.44 6.98 -2.97
N VAL A 50 -13.18 7.33 -2.77
CA VAL A 50 -12.38 8.26 -3.60
C VAL A 50 -12.29 7.79 -5.07
N ASP A 51 -12.04 6.49 -5.30
CA ASP A 51 -12.00 5.91 -6.66
C ASP A 51 -13.37 5.98 -7.33
N THR A 52 -14.45 5.94 -6.53
CA THR A 52 -15.83 6.03 -7.03
C THR A 52 -16.24 7.46 -7.37
N PHE A 53 -15.70 8.45 -6.66
CA PHE A 53 -15.95 9.87 -6.94
C PHE A 53 -15.28 10.32 -8.24
N GLY A 54 -14.05 9.88 -8.52
CA GLY A 54 -13.34 10.20 -9.77
C GLY A 54 -14.06 9.71 -11.02
N ILE A 55 -14.47 8.43 -11.03
CA ILE A 55 -15.18 7.81 -12.18
C ILE A 55 -16.54 8.48 -12.44
N ARG A 56 -17.21 9.00 -11.41
CA ARG A 56 -18.49 9.71 -11.55
C ARG A 56 -18.37 11.13 -12.08
N GLN A 57 -17.21 11.78 -11.96
CA GLN A 57 -16.98 13.10 -12.56
C GLN A 57 -16.64 13.00 -14.05
N GLU A 58 -15.91 11.97 -14.48
CA GLU A 58 -15.60 11.77 -15.90
C GLU A 58 -16.79 11.27 -16.73
N ALA A 59 -17.78 10.65 -16.10
CA ALA A 59 -19.00 10.18 -16.76
C ALA A 59 -20.13 11.24 -16.84
N ARG A 60 -19.84 12.50 -16.48
CA ARG A 60 -20.73 13.66 -16.60
C ARG A 60 -20.16 14.65 -17.60
#